data_AF-A0A135TYF1-F1
#
_entry.id   AF-A0A135TYF1-F1
#
_cell.length_a   1.000
_cell.length_b   1.000
_cell.length_c   1.000
_cell.angle_alpha   90.00
_cell.angle_beta   90.00
_cell.angle_gamma   90.00
#
_symmetry.space_group_name_H-M   'P 1'
#
loop_
_entity.id
_entity.type
_entity.pdbx_description
1 polymer ?
#
loop_
_entity_poly.entity_id
_entity_poly.type
_entity_poly.pdbx_seq_one_letter_code
_entity_poly.pdbx_strand_id
1 'polypeptide(L)'
;MADDNNSTYTGLKFIQYDEAEHEKLFKQLMADDEKKAKERGLEGKDLIAILITSREGALSELAHFQIRAKKIALANKHEVNELRSKISVACDVAHTSYAQAQEYYSHIDHYRKESERKDAVIQQSQHEQVTLQAQLFQKTQEVAKQQIQLDEAVTKNKELLAQLEDVRKKVDRIVRASGVPSPSPSIGYDRERSMK
;
A
#
# COMPACT_ATOMS: atom_id res chain seq x y z
N MET A 1 72.94 28.86 105.93
CA MET A 1 72.40 28.28 104.69
C MET A 1 72.10 29.43 103.76
N ALA A 2 72.84 29.48 102.65
CA ALA A 2 72.59 30.38 101.54
C ALA A 2 71.48 29.76 100.69
N ASP A 3 70.50 30.56 100.26
CA ASP A 3 69.63 30.17 99.16
C ASP A 3 69.70 31.26 98.08
N ASP A 4 70.24 30.80 96.96
CA ASP A 4 70.49 31.48 95.70
C ASP A 4 69.18 31.77 94.97
N ASN A 5 68.91 33.04 94.69
CA ASN A 5 67.80 33.45 93.82
C ASN A 5 68.23 34.41 92.71
N ASN A 6 69.50 34.34 92.28
CA ASN A 6 70.07 35.31 91.34
C ASN A 6 70.57 34.72 90.01
N SER A 7 70.08 33.55 89.58
CA SER A 7 70.68 32.82 88.45
C SER A 7 69.72 32.50 87.29
N THR A 8 68.91 33.45 86.82
CA THR A 8 68.14 33.22 85.58
C THR A 8 68.08 34.39 84.58
N TYR A 9 68.85 35.46 84.81
CA TYR A 9 69.04 36.54 83.83
C TYR A 9 70.52 36.83 83.52
N THR A 10 71.43 35.91 83.84
CA THR A 10 72.88 36.07 83.64
C THR A 10 73.36 35.76 82.21
N GLY A 11 72.45 35.49 81.27
CA GLY A 11 72.77 35.15 79.87
C GLY A 11 72.22 36.08 78.80
N LEU A 12 71.25 36.95 79.11
CA LEU A 12 70.76 37.94 78.16
C LEU A 12 71.68 39.15 78.21
N LYS A 13 72.72 39.15 77.37
CA LYS A 13 73.44 40.37 77.03
C LYS A 13 72.42 41.31 76.38
N PHE A 14 71.92 42.27 77.14
CA PHE A 14 71.28 43.45 76.57
C PHE A 14 72.36 44.16 75.76
N ILE A 15 72.28 44.05 74.44
CA ILE A 15 73.08 44.88 73.54
C ILE A 15 72.51 46.29 73.70
N GLN A 16 73.15 47.11 74.54
CA GLN A 16 72.90 48.54 74.57
C GLN A 16 73.57 49.12 73.34
N TYR A 17 72.76 49.42 72.33
CA TYR A 17 73.21 50.17 71.18
C TYR A 17 73.45 51.61 71.59
N ASP A 18 74.53 52.21 71.10
CA ASP A 18 74.71 53.65 71.26
C ASP A 18 73.71 54.42 70.39
N GLU A 19 73.56 55.72 70.63
CA GLU A 19 72.56 56.56 69.96
C GLU A 19 72.76 56.57 68.43
N ALA A 20 74.01 56.43 67.97
CA ALA A 20 74.37 56.34 66.55
C ALA A 20 73.98 54.99 65.93
N GLU A 21 74.14 53.88 66.65
CA GLU A 21 73.72 52.55 66.25
C GLU A 21 72.19 52.44 66.18
N HIS A 22 71.47 53.07 67.13
CA HIS A 22 70.02 53.18 67.10
C HIS A 22 69.51 53.95 65.88
N GLU A 23 70.11 55.11 65.56
CA GLU A 23 69.74 55.90 64.40
C GLU A 23 70.02 55.16 63.09
N LYS A 24 71.11 54.39 63.04
CA LYS A 24 71.48 53.55 61.90
C LYS A 24 70.49 52.40 61.69
N LEU A 25 70.11 51.69 62.75
CA LEU A 25 69.09 50.63 62.72
C LEU A 25 67.73 51.16 62.28
N PHE A 26 67.32 52.34 62.77
CA PHE A 26 66.06 52.96 62.39
C PHE A 26 66.01 53.35 60.91
N LYS A 27 67.10 53.93 60.38
CA LYS A 27 67.21 54.22 58.93
C LYS A 27 67.15 52.95 58.09
N GLN A 28 67.76 51.86 58.56
CA GLN A 28 67.70 50.56 57.91
C GLN A 28 66.29 49.98 57.89
N LEU A 29 65.57 50.05 59.01
CA LEU A 29 64.18 49.60 59.12
C LEU A 29 63.27 50.36 58.14
N MET A 30 63.39 51.68 58.07
CA MET A 30 62.59 52.50 57.15
C MET A 30 62.88 52.18 55.68
N ALA A 31 64.15 51.95 55.33
CA ALA A 31 64.54 51.54 53.99
C ALA A 31 64.01 50.15 53.61
N ASP A 32 64.03 49.20 54.55
CA ASP A 32 63.48 47.85 54.36
C ASP A 32 61.96 47.87 54.21
N ASP A 33 61.26 48.70 54.99
CA ASP A 33 59.80 48.87 54.87
C ASP A 33 59.42 49.52 53.54
N GLU A 34 60.16 50.54 53.10
CA GLU A 34 59.93 51.18 51.79
C GLU A 34 60.20 50.20 50.63
N LYS A 35 61.24 49.37 50.75
CA LYS A 35 61.55 48.31 49.79
C LYS A 35 60.43 47.28 49.73
N LYS A 36 59.97 46.77 50.88
CA LYS A 36 58.84 45.81 50.95
C LYS A 36 57.54 46.41 50.41
N ALA A 37 57.27 47.69 50.66
CA ALA A 37 56.10 48.36 50.10
C ALA A 37 56.14 48.41 48.57
N LYS A 38 57.31 48.69 47.98
CA LYS A 38 57.52 48.66 46.53
C LYS A 38 57.38 47.25 45.94
N GLU A 39 57.93 46.24 46.60
CA GLU A 39 57.81 44.82 46.22
C GLU A 39 56.34 44.37 46.19
N ARG A 40 55.59 44.62 47.28
CA ARG A 40 54.13 44.32 47.32
C ARG A 40 53.35 45.09 46.24
N GLY A 41 53.75 46.33 45.96
CA GLY A 41 53.15 47.14 44.91
C GLY A 41 53.39 46.59 43.50
N LEU A 42 54.54 45.96 43.26
CA LEU A 42 54.87 45.27 42.01
C LEU A 42 54.10 43.96 41.89
N GLU A 43 54.11 43.12 42.94
CA GLU A 43 53.35 41.86 42.99
C GLU A 43 51.84 42.09 42.77
N GLY A 44 51.29 43.15 43.36
CA GLY A 44 49.89 43.54 43.13
C GLY A 44 49.58 43.91 41.68
N LYS A 45 50.52 44.57 40.98
CA LYS A 45 50.37 44.89 39.54
C LYS A 45 50.43 43.63 38.69
N ASP A 46 51.34 42.70 39.00
CA ASP A 46 51.46 41.43 38.29
C ASP A 46 50.21 40.57 38.46
N LEU A 47 49.66 40.49 39.67
CA LEU A 47 48.39 39.80 39.93
C LEU A 47 47.22 40.41 39.14
N ILE A 48 47.12 41.74 39.11
CA ILE A 48 46.09 42.43 38.32
C ILE A 48 46.27 42.14 36.83
N ALA A 49 47.51 42.15 36.31
CA ALA A 49 47.79 41.82 34.92
C ALA A 49 47.37 40.39 34.58
N ILE A 50 47.70 39.41 35.43
CA ILE A 50 47.28 38.00 35.26
C ILE A 50 45.76 37.88 35.25
N LEU A 51 45.06 38.56 36.16
CA LEU A 51 43.60 38.56 36.22
C LEU A 51 42.96 39.16 34.96
N ILE A 52 43.53 40.26 34.44
CA ILE A 52 43.05 40.89 33.19
C ILE A 52 43.23 39.92 32.02
N THR A 53 44.42 39.34 31.85
CA THR A 53 44.69 38.38 30.76
C THR A 53 43.80 37.14 30.86
N SER A 54 43.61 36.60 32.07
CA SER A 54 42.71 35.46 32.30
C SER A 54 41.26 35.80 31.96
N ARG A 55 40.77 36.98 32.37
CA ARG A 55 39.43 37.47 32.04
C ARG A 55 39.24 37.63 30.53
N GLU A 56 40.20 38.23 29.85
CA GLU A 56 40.16 38.41 28.39
C GLU A 56 40.16 37.08 27.66
N GLY A 57 40.98 36.11 28.11
CA GLY A 57 40.97 34.74 27.61
C GLY A 57 39.60 34.08 27.76
N ALA A 58 39.01 34.14 28.96
CA ALA A 58 37.69 33.57 29.23
C ALA A 58 36.57 34.23 28.40
N LEU A 59 36.61 35.54 28.19
CA LEU A 59 35.65 36.26 27.35
C LEU A 59 35.80 35.88 25.86
N SER A 60 37.03 35.71 25.38
CA SER A 60 37.31 35.26 24.02
C SER A 60 36.78 33.84 23.78
N GLU A 61 37.05 32.91 24.71
CA GLU A 61 36.51 31.55 24.64
C GLU A 61 34.99 31.54 24.64
N LEU A 62 34.35 32.31 25.52
CA LEU A 62 32.89 32.43 25.57
C LEU A 62 32.33 32.92 24.23
N ALA A 63 32.97 33.92 23.60
CA ALA A 63 32.56 34.42 22.29
C ALA A 63 32.68 33.33 21.21
N HIS A 64 33.77 32.56 21.20
CA HIS A 64 33.94 31.43 20.28
C HIS A 64 32.88 30.34 20.48
N PHE A 65 32.55 29.99 21.73
CA PHE A 65 31.47 29.05 22.03
C PHE A 65 30.12 29.55 21.54
N GLN A 66 29.79 30.82 21.76
CA GLN A 66 28.53 31.41 21.28
C GLN A 66 28.43 31.39 19.75
N ILE A 67 29.51 31.71 19.03
CA ILE A 67 29.55 31.65 17.57
C ILE A 67 29.33 30.21 17.09
N ARG A 68 30.03 29.23 17.70
CA ARG A 68 29.90 27.82 17.33
C ARG A 68 28.49 27.29 17.60
N ALA A 69 27.92 27.59 18.76
CA ALA A 69 26.55 27.20 19.12
C ALA A 69 25.52 27.76 18.13
N LYS A 70 25.65 29.04 17.75
CA LYS A 70 24.78 29.67 16.74
C LYS A 70 24.90 28.99 15.37
N LYS A 71 26.12 28.65 14.93
CA LYS A 71 26.34 27.93 13.67
C LYS A 71 25.67 26.56 13.67
N ILE A 72 25.82 25.79 14.75
CA ILE A 72 25.17 24.48 14.90
C ILE A 72 23.65 24.62 14.89
N ALA A 73 23.10 25.58 15.65
CA ALA A 73 21.66 25.81 15.69
C ALA A 73 21.08 26.20 14.32
N LEU A 74 21.79 27.02 13.55
CA LEU A 74 21.40 27.38 12.17
C LEU A 74 21.43 26.17 11.24
N ALA A 75 22.51 25.38 11.26
CA ALA A 75 22.63 24.17 10.44
C ALA A 75 21.49 23.19 10.73
N ASN A 76 21.23 22.91 12.01
CA ASN A 76 20.15 22.02 12.42
C ASN A 76 18.78 22.56 11.98
N LYS A 77 18.55 23.87 12.04
CA LYS A 77 17.30 24.48 11.56
C LYS A 77 17.11 24.29 10.05
N HIS A 78 18.18 24.44 9.27
CA HIS A 78 18.13 24.22 7.83
C HIS A 78 17.86 22.75 7.50
N GLU A 79 18.55 21.81 8.15
CA GLU A 79 18.37 20.38 7.94
C GLU A 79 16.95 19.91 8.31
N VAL A 80 16.42 20.36 9.46
CA VAL A 80 15.05 20.05 9.86
C VAL A 80 14.03 20.60 8.86
N ASN A 81 14.24 21.80 8.32
CA ASN A 81 13.35 22.36 7.30
C ASN A 81 13.40 21.56 6.00
N GLU A 82 14.60 21.15 5.55
CA GLU A 82 14.75 20.32 4.35
C GLU A 82 14.09 18.96 4.52
N LEU A 83 14.27 18.31 5.68
CA LEU A 83 13.63 17.04 6.01
C LEU A 83 12.11 17.18 6.05
N ARG A 84 11.58 18.25 6.65
CA ARG A 84 10.13 18.53 6.65
C ARG A 84 9.57 18.66 5.24
N SER A 85 10.26 19.39 4.37
CA SER A 85 9.84 19.52 2.96
C SER A 85 9.87 18.17 2.24
N LYS A 86 10.92 17.36 2.42
CA LYS A 86 11.02 16.02 1.82
C LYS A 86 9.90 15.10 2.32
N ILE A 87 9.61 15.12 3.62
CA ILE A 87 8.53 14.32 4.22
C ILE A 87 7.18 14.76 3.65
N SER A 88 6.90 16.06 3.55
CA SER A 88 5.64 16.56 2.97
C SER A 88 5.43 16.03 1.55
N VAL A 89 6.44 16.16 0.69
CA VAL A 89 6.36 15.66 -0.70
C VAL A 89 6.18 14.15 -0.74
N ALA A 90 6.89 13.40 0.11
CA ALA A 90 6.75 11.95 0.18
C ALA A 90 5.34 11.52 0.63
N CYS A 91 4.74 12.24 1.58
CA CYS A 91 3.36 12.02 2.01
C CYS A 91 2.36 12.30 0.87
N ASP A 92 2.50 13.39 0.13
CA ASP A 92 1.62 13.73 -0.98
C ASP A 92 1.68 12.67 -2.10
N VAL A 93 2.90 12.22 -2.43
CA VAL A 93 3.12 11.14 -3.40
C VAL A 93 2.49 9.84 -2.91
N ALA A 94 2.74 9.45 -1.65
CA ALA A 94 2.17 8.23 -1.09
C ALA A 94 0.64 8.25 -1.09
N HIS A 95 0.02 9.38 -0.76
CA HIS A 95 -1.42 9.54 -0.77
C HIS A 95 -2.00 9.43 -2.19
N THR A 96 -1.34 10.05 -3.17
CA THR A 96 -1.74 9.98 -4.58
C THR A 96 -1.61 8.54 -5.12
N SER A 97 -0.50 7.87 -4.84
CA SER A 97 -0.28 6.47 -5.24
C SER A 97 -1.28 5.53 -4.57
N TYR A 98 -1.63 5.77 -3.31
CA TYR A 98 -2.65 4.99 -2.60
C TYR A 98 -4.03 5.16 -3.25
N ALA A 99 -4.43 6.38 -3.58
CA ALA A 99 -5.69 6.67 -4.27
C ALA A 99 -5.74 5.99 -5.65
N GLN A 100 -4.67 6.06 -6.43
CA GLN A 100 -4.56 5.38 -7.72
C GLN A 100 -4.66 3.86 -7.57
N ALA A 101 -3.97 3.27 -6.59
CA ALA A 101 -4.06 1.84 -6.32
C ALA A 101 -5.50 1.42 -5.98
N GLN A 102 -6.20 2.20 -5.16
CA GLN A 102 -7.60 1.93 -4.81
C GLN A 102 -8.52 1.98 -6.04
N GLU A 103 -8.30 2.92 -6.95
CA GLU A 103 -9.02 3.01 -8.22
C GLU A 103 -8.77 1.76 -9.09
N TYR A 104 -7.51 1.34 -9.25
CA TYR A 104 -7.17 0.12 -9.97
C TYR A 104 -7.83 -1.13 -9.38
N TYR A 105 -7.86 -1.27 -8.04
CA TYR A 105 -8.55 -2.39 -7.40
C TYR A 105 -10.05 -2.37 -7.69
N SER A 106 -10.68 -1.21 -7.70
CA SER A 106 -12.11 -1.10 -8.00
C SER A 106 -12.43 -1.48 -9.46
N HIS A 107 -11.57 -1.09 -10.41
CA HIS A 107 -11.69 -1.51 -11.81
C HIS A 107 -11.52 -3.01 -11.99
N ILE A 108 -10.52 -3.62 -11.34
CA ILE A 108 -10.30 -5.07 -11.41
C ILE A 108 -11.50 -5.83 -10.86
N ASP A 109 -12.06 -5.40 -9.72
CA ASP A 109 -13.23 -6.06 -9.13
C ASP A 109 -14.47 -5.92 -10.02
N HIS A 110 -14.65 -4.77 -10.68
CA HIS A 110 -15.72 -4.59 -11.67
C HIS A 110 -15.59 -5.59 -12.82
N TYR A 111 -14.43 -5.69 -13.46
CA TYR A 111 -14.23 -6.60 -14.59
C TYR A 111 -14.31 -8.08 -14.18
N ARG A 112 -13.86 -8.43 -12.97
CA ARG A 112 -14.03 -9.77 -12.42
C ARG A 112 -15.51 -10.15 -12.32
N LYS A 113 -16.33 -9.28 -11.72
CA LYS A 113 -17.79 -9.49 -11.61
C LYS A 113 -18.47 -9.55 -12.98
N GLU A 114 -18.03 -8.72 -13.91
CA GLU A 114 -18.56 -8.74 -15.28
C GLU A 114 -18.23 -10.06 -15.99
N SER A 115 -17.01 -10.58 -15.80
CA SER A 115 -16.60 -11.90 -16.32
C SER A 115 -17.44 -13.02 -15.70
N GLU A 116 -17.58 -13.06 -14.37
CA GLU A 116 -18.39 -14.06 -13.66
C GLU A 116 -19.83 -14.07 -14.18
N ARG A 117 -20.41 -12.90 -14.45
CA ARG A 117 -21.75 -12.78 -15.04
C ARG A 117 -21.82 -13.34 -16.45
N LYS A 118 -20.82 -13.04 -17.30
CA LYS A 118 -20.76 -13.56 -18.68
C LYS A 118 -20.60 -15.08 -18.68
N ASP A 119 -19.78 -15.63 -17.80
CA ASP A 119 -19.60 -17.07 -17.66
C ASP A 119 -20.90 -17.77 -17.24
N ALA A 120 -21.67 -17.18 -16.32
CA ALA A 120 -22.98 -17.71 -15.94
C ALA A 120 -23.95 -17.75 -17.13
N VAL A 121 -23.97 -16.71 -17.96
CA VAL A 121 -24.80 -16.67 -19.19
C VAL A 121 -24.36 -17.73 -20.19
N ILE A 122 -23.05 -17.94 -20.37
CA ILE A 122 -22.51 -18.97 -21.25
C ILE A 122 -22.94 -20.36 -20.76
N GLN A 123 -22.80 -20.64 -19.47
CA GLN A 123 -23.20 -21.92 -18.88
C GLN A 123 -24.69 -22.19 -19.06
N GLN A 124 -25.53 -21.18 -18.80
CA GLN A 124 -26.97 -21.28 -19.05
C GLN A 124 -27.27 -21.56 -20.52
N SER A 125 -26.65 -20.81 -21.43
CA SER A 125 -26.86 -20.97 -22.89
C SER A 125 -26.44 -22.36 -23.37
N GLN A 126 -25.33 -22.89 -22.85
CA GLN A 126 -24.87 -24.25 -23.16
C GLN A 126 -25.87 -25.30 -22.66
N HIS A 127 -26.41 -25.13 -21.45
CA HIS A 127 -27.42 -26.03 -20.91
C HIS A 127 -28.71 -26.03 -21.74
N GLU A 128 -29.18 -24.85 -22.13
CA GLU A 128 -30.34 -24.69 -23.02
C GLU A 128 -30.10 -25.34 -24.39
N GLN A 129 -28.90 -25.15 -24.97
CA GLN A 129 -28.53 -25.75 -26.26
C GLN A 129 -28.56 -27.28 -26.21
N VAL A 130 -28.00 -27.89 -25.16
CA VAL A 130 -28.02 -29.36 -24.98
C VAL A 130 -29.46 -29.86 -24.84
N THR A 131 -30.30 -29.13 -24.08
CA THR A 131 -31.71 -29.47 -23.88
C THR A 131 -32.48 -29.42 -25.20
N LEU A 132 -32.31 -28.35 -25.99
CA LEU A 132 -32.93 -28.21 -27.30
C LEU A 132 -32.46 -29.29 -28.28
N GLN A 133 -31.17 -29.64 -28.26
CA GLN A 133 -30.63 -30.71 -29.08
C GLN A 133 -31.26 -32.07 -28.75
N ALA A 134 -31.46 -32.36 -27.46
CA ALA A 134 -32.14 -33.58 -27.01
C ALA A 134 -33.61 -33.61 -27.46
N GLN A 135 -34.33 -32.50 -27.36
CA GLN A 135 -35.71 -32.39 -27.83
C GLN A 135 -35.82 -32.56 -29.34
N LEU A 136 -34.91 -31.94 -30.11
CA LEU A 136 -34.84 -32.11 -31.56
C LEU A 136 -34.60 -33.56 -31.96
N PHE A 137 -33.68 -34.24 -31.27
CA PHE A 137 -33.42 -35.66 -31.51
C PHE A 137 -34.67 -36.52 -31.26
N GLN A 138 -35.36 -36.31 -30.13
CA GLN A 138 -36.61 -37.03 -29.83
C GLN A 138 -37.68 -36.77 -30.91
N LYS A 139 -37.90 -35.52 -31.30
CA LYS A 139 -38.87 -35.17 -32.35
C LYS A 139 -38.50 -35.77 -33.70
N THR A 140 -37.22 -35.83 -34.03
CA THR A 140 -36.73 -36.46 -35.26
C THR A 140 -37.04 -37.97 -35.25
N GLN A 141 -36.88 -38.65 -34.12
CA GLN A 141 -37.27 -40.06 -33.98
C GLN A 141 -38.79 -40.26 -34.09
N GLU A 142 -39.60 -39.37 -33.51
CA GLU A 142 -41.06 -39.41 -33.64
C GLU A 142 -41.50 -39.26 -35.09
N VAL A 143 -40.95 -38.29 -35.82
CA VAL A 143 -41.23 -38.08 -37.26
C VAL A 143 -40.82 -39.31 -38.07
N ALA A 144 -39.65 -39.89 -37.79
CA ALA A 144 -39.22 -41.11 -38.48
C ALA A 144 -40.18 -42.28 -38.26
N LYS A 145 -40.69 -42.47 -37.03
CA LYS A 145 -41.71 -43.49 -36.73
C LYS A 145 -43.02 -43.23 -37.45
N GLN A 146 -43.48 -41.96 -37.47
CA GLN A 146 -44.70 -41.57 -38.19
C GLN A 146 -44.56 -41.80 -39.69
N GLN A 147 -43.39 -41.52 -40.27
CA GLN A 147 -43.12 -41.78 -41.68
C GLN A 147 -43.22 -43.28 -42.01
N ILE A 148 -42.63 -44.14 -41.18
CA ILE A 148 -42.74 -45.61 -41.35
C ILE A 148 -44.21 -46.04 -41.32
N GLN A 149 -44.98 -45.56 -40.34
CA GLN A 149 -46.42 -45.88 -40.24
C GLN A 149 -47.22 -45.40 -41.46
N LEU A 150 -46.89 -44.22 -42.00
CA LEU A 150 -47.49 -43.69 -43.20
C LEU A 150 -47.17 -44.57 -44.42
N ASP A 151 -45.91 -44.98 -44.58
CA ASP A 151 -45.47 -45.84 -45.67
C ASP A 151 -46.15 -47.22 -45.62
N GLU A 152 -46.29 -47.80 -44.43
CA GLU A 152 -47.06 -49.02 -44.20
C GLU A 152 -48.55 -48.86 -44.55
N ALA A 153 -49.17 -47.74 -44.15
CA ALA A 153 -50.57 -47.45 -44.47
C ALA A 153 -50.79 -47.25 -45.97
N VAL A 154 -49.88 -46.55 -46.66
CA VAL A 154 -49.88 -46.40 -48.12
C VAL A 154 -49.77 -47.76 -48.81
N THR A 155 -48.90 -48.63 -48.31
CA THR A 155 -48.72 -49.98 -48.86
C THR A 155 -50.00 -50.83 -48.72
N LYS A 156 -50.59 -50.85 -47.51
CA LYS A 156 -51.88 -51.53 -47.26
C LYS A 156 -53.01 -50.97 -48.14
N ASN A 157 -53.07 -49.66 -48.33
CA ASN A 157 -54.06 -49.05 -49.21
C ASN A 157 -53.89 -49.50 -50.67
N LYS A 158 -52.65 -49.62 -51.18
CA LYS A 158 -52.39 -50.16 -52.51
C LYS A 158 -52.87 -51.61 -52.65
N GLU A 159 -52.63 -52.44 -51.64
CA GLU A 159 -53.12 -53.83 -51.60
C GLU A 159 -54.65 -53.90 -51.61
N LEU A 160 -55.31 -53.11 -50.76
CA LEU A 160 -56.78 -53.04 -50.71
C LEU A 160 -57.39 -52.56 -52.02
N LEU A 161 -56.78 -51.54 -52.67
CA LEU A 161 -57.21 -51.10 -54.00
C LEU A 161 -57.08 -52.21 -55.05
N ALA A 162 -55.98 -52.98 -55.01
CA ALA A 162 -55.81 -54.12 -55.92
C ALA A 162 -56.86 -55.22 -55.66
N GLN A 163 -57.19 -55.51 -54.40
CA GLN A 163 -58.25 -56.46 -54.04
C GLN A 163 -59.63 -55.97 -54.51
N LEU A 164 -59.95 -54.69 -54.30
CA LEU A 164 -61.21 -54.09 -54.78
C LEU A 164 -61.34 -54.17 -56.30
N GLU A 165 -60.25 -53.92 -57.03
CA GLU A 165 -60.24 -54.03 -58.49
C GLU A 165 -60.42 -55.49 -58.97
N ASP A 166 -59.86 -56.48 -58.27
CA ASP A 166 -60.12 -57.90 -58.56
C ASP A 166 -61.58 -58.30 -58.29
N VAL A 167 -62.14 -57.86 -57.16
CA VAL A 167 -63.56 -58.06 -56.84
C VAL A 167 -64.45 -57.40 -57.90
N ARG A 168 -64.15 -56.16 -58.29
CA ARG A 168 -64.87 -55.45 -59.37
C ARG A 168 -64.86 -56.24 -60.66
N LYS A 169 -63.69 -56.74 -61.09
CA LYS A 169 -63.56 -57.59 -62.29
C LYS A 169 -64.37 -58.89 -62.18
N LYS A 170 -64.44 -59.51 -61.00
CA LYS A 170 -65.27 -60.70 -60.76
C LYS A 170 -66.76 -60.38 -60.86
N VAL A 171 -67.21 -59.29 -60.24
CA VAL A 171 -68.60 -58.82 -60.34
C VAL A 171 -68.97 -58.53 -61.79
N ASP A 172 -68.13 -57.80 -62.53
CA ASP A 172 -68.36 -57.50 -63.95
C ASP A 172 -68.51 -58.76 -64.80
N ARG A 173 -67.71 -59.81 -64.55
CA ARG A 173 -67.87 -61.12 -65.22
C ARG A 173 -69.19 -61.79 -64.89
N ILE A 174 -69.59 -61.80 -63.62
CA ILE A 174 -70.86 -62.39 -63.17
C ILE A 174 -72.04 -61.65 -63.81
N VAL A 175 -72.03 -60.31 -63.78
CA VAL A 175 -73.08 -59.48 -64.40
C VAL A 175 -73.20 -59.80 -65.89
N ARG A 176 -72.09 -59.85 -66.63
CA ARG A 176 -72.07 -60.25 -68.06
C ARG A 176 -72.60 -61.67 -68.29
N ALA A 177 -72.29 -62.62 -67.41
CA ALA A 177 -72.75 -64.01 -67.51
C ALA A 177 -74.24 -64.18 -67.16
N SER A 178 -74.79 -63.31 -66.31
CA SER A 178 -76.20 -63.34 -65.88
C SER A 178 -77.19 -62.71 -66.88
N GLY A 179 -76.71 -62.16 -68.00
CA GLY A 179 -77.56 -61.56 -69.04
C GLY A 179 -78.17 -60.21 -68.67
N VAL A 180 -77.77 -59.61 -67.54
CA VAL A 180 -78.20 -58.27 -67.12
C VAL A 180 -77.28 -57.23 -67.79
N PRO A 181 -77.81 -56.22 -68.52
CA PRO A 181 -76.98 -55.21 -69.16
C PRO A 181 -76.20 -54.41 -68.12
N SER A 182 -74.89 -54.25 -68.35
CA SER A 182 -73.98 -53.50 -67.46
C SER A 182 -74.49 -52.08 -67.20
N PRO A 183 -74.45 -51.57 -65.95
CA PRO A 183 -74.67 -50.15 -65.71
C PRO A 183 -73.51 -49.36 -66.33
N SER A 184 -73.86 -48.29 -67.03
CA SER A 184 -72.92 -47.34 -67.65
C SER A 184 -71.91 -46.78 -66.64
N PRO A 185 -70.73 -46.32 -67.09
CA PRO A 185 -69.69 -45.81 -66.18
C PRO A 185 -70.26 -44.61 -65.42
N SER A 186 -70.39 -44.72 -64.09
CA SER A 186 -70.72 -43.56 -63.27
C SER A 186 -69.52 -42.62 -63.30
N ILE A 187 -69.78 -41.41 -63.77
CA ILE A 187 -68.95 -40.21 -63.72
C ILE A 187 -68.09 -40.23 -62.44
N GLY A 188 -66.78 -40.33 -62.63
CA GLY A 188 -65.82 -40.08 -61.56
C GLY A 188 -66.05 -38.66 -61.07
N TYR A 189 -66.42 -38.53 -59.79
CA TYR A 189 -66.33 -37.25 -59.11
C TYR A 189 -64.83 -36.95 -58.95
N ASP A 190 -64.31 -36.07 -59.82
CA ASP A 190 -63.05 -35.37 -59.61
C ASP A 190 -63.11 -34.63 -58.27
N ARG A 191 -62.59 -35.26 -57.23
CA ARG A 191 -62.39 -34.65 -55.92
C ARG A 191 -60.99 -34.06 -55.81
N GLU A 192 -60.49 -33.46 -56.88
CA GLU A 192 -59.26 -32.65 -56.88
C GLU A 192 -59.58 -31.21 -57.33
N ARG A 193 -60.45 -30.52 -56.58
CA ARG A 193 -60.60 -29.06 -56.73
C ARG A 193 -61.12 -28.33 -55.49
N SER A 194 -60.76 -28.79 -54.30
CA SER A 194 -61.02 -28.05 -53.06
C SER A 194 -59.98 -28.34 -52.00
N MET A 195 -58.75 -27.89 -52.23
CA MET A 195 -57.89 -27.34 -51.19
C MET A 195 -57.10 -26.18 -51.82
N LYS A 196 -57.69 -24.99 -51.73
CA LYS A 196 -56.95 -23.72 -51.61
C LYS A 196 -56.89 -23.40 -50.13
#